data_AF-A0A7C5JSX3-F1
#
_entry.id   AF-A0A7C5JSX3-F1
#
_cell.length_a   1.000
_cell.length_b   1.000
_cell.length_c   1.000
_cell.angle_alpha   90.00
_cell.angle_beta   90.00
_cell.angle_gamma   90.00
#
_symmetry.space_group_name_H-M   'P 1'
#
loop_
_entity.id
_entity.type
_entity.pdbx_description
1 polymer ?
#
loop_
_entity_poly.entity_id
_entity_poly.type
_entity_poly.pdbx_seq_one_letter_code
_entity_poly.pdbx_strand_id
1 'polypeptide(L)'
;MIPAPNAHLTLATRTHPGNRRPKNEDFFAAQSYRLEGDGTPVLLALVADGIGGHLAGEVASKMTVEVILSRMLAFRGGDPLPLLHDAILEASRQVSQAARASPEREGMGSTLAAALILGDRLYVANVGDSRIYLLRDGRLRQVTIDHTWVQEAIRYNIITQEEARGHPQSHVLRRHIGGDHLPEPDLRLHLRDGETDAKAVANQGLRLKAGDRLLLCSDGLTDMVEDLEIYR
;
A
#
# COMPACT_ATOMS: atom_id res chain seq x y z
N MET A 1 -7.70 -22.31 4.96
CA MET A 1 -7.13 -21.52 6.07
C MET A 1 -8.15 -21.48 7.18
N ILE A 2 -7.70 -21.33 8.43
CA ILE A 2 -8.61 -21.20 9.57
C ILE A 2 -8.68 -19.72 9.93
N PRO A 3 -9.84 -19.03 9.76
CA PRO A 3 -10.02 -17.66 10.25
C PRO A 3 -9.73 -17.62 11.74
N ALA A 4 -8.81 -16.74 12.16
CA ALA A 4 -8.48 -16.59 13.57
C ALA A 4 -9.35 -15.46 14.14
N PRO A 5 -10.09 -15.68 15.24
CA PRO A 5 -10.95 -14.65 15.82
C PRO A 5 -10.16 -13.45 16.36
N ASN A 6 -8.88 -13.65 16.69
CA ASN A 6 -7.95 -12.59 17.09
C ASN A 6 -6.70 -12.64 16.21
N ALA A 7 -6.25 -11.47 15.75
CA ALA A 7 -4.93 -11.29 15.17
C ALA A 7 -3.86 -11.65 16.23
N HIS A 8 -2.73 -12.24 15.81
CA HIS A 8 -1.57 -12.43 16.71
C HIS A 8 -0.83 -11.11 16.99
N LEU A 9 -1.35 -10.01 16.48
CA LEU A 9 -0.88 -8.65 16.61
C LEU A 9 -2.07 -7.77 17.01
N THR A 10 -1.80 -6.69 17.75
CA THR A 10 -2.84 -5.67 17.98
C THR A 10 -3.00 -4.84 16.71
N LEU A 11 -4.24 -4.70 16.24
CA LEU A 11 -4.58 -3.95 15.03
C LEU A 11 -5.68 -2.93 15.37
N ALA A 12 -5.55 -1.73 14.82
CA ALA A 12 -6.61 -0.75 14.76
C ALA A 12 -6.72 -0.24 13.33
N THR A 13 -7.95 0.06 12.90
CA THR A 13 -8.22 0.64 11.58
C THR A 13 -9.17 1.82 11.74
N ARG A 14 -9.00 2.83 10.90
CA ARG A 14 -9.85 4.02 10.88
C ARG A 14 -9.82 4.62 9.49
N THR A 15 -10.97 5.14 9.04
CA THR A 15 -11.09 5.93 7.82
C THR A 15 -12.10 7.05 8.03
N HIS A 16 -11.97 8.14 7.28
CA HIS A 16 -12.88 9.28 7.35
C HIS A 16 -12.88 10.03 6.01
N PRO A 17 -14.02 10.46 5.45
CA PRO A 17 -14.10 11.22 4.18
C PRO A 17 -13.44 12.62 4.20
N GLY A 18 -12.76 12.98 5.29
CA GLY A 18 -12.38 14.36 5.59
C GLY A 18 -13.58 15.33 5.69
N ASN A 19 -13.29 16.62 5.57
CA ASN A 19 -14.29 17.72 5.63
C ASN A 19 -14.52 18.42 4.29
N ARG A 20 -13.82 17.99 3.23
CA ARG A 20 -13.86 18.63 1.90
C ARG A 20 -14.48 17.76 0.82
N ARG A 21 -14.30 16.44 0.90
CA ARG A 21 -14.80 15.51 -0.10
C ARG A 21 -16.22 15.06 0.28
N PRO A 22 -17.12 14.92 -0.70
CA PRO A 22 -18.49 14.45 -0.44
C PRO A 22 -18.54 12.93 -0.16
N LYS A 23 -17.49 12.18 -0.53
CA LYS A 23 -17.39 10.73 -0.40
C LYS A 23 -16.00 10.34 0.03
N ASN A 24 -15.92 9.16 0.65
CA ASN A 24 -14.67 8.53 1.01
C ASN A 24 -14.26 7.60 -0.13
N GLU A 25 -13.15 7.90 -0.79
CA GLU A 25 -12.61 7.06 -1.87
C GLU A 25 -11.51 6.12 -1.33
N ASP A 26 -11.13 6.26 -0.06
CA ASP A 26 -10.25 5.33 0.64
C ASP A 26 -11.00 4.03 0.96
N PHE A 27 -10.31 2.92 0.75
CA PHE A 27 -10.77 1.61 1.20
C PHE A 27 -9.62 0.83 1.83
N PHE A 28 -9.94 0.02 2.83
CA PHE A 28 -8.95 -0.81 3.50
C PHE A 28 -9.54 -2.17 3.86
N ALA A 29 -8.66 -3.16 4.02
CA ALA A 29 -9.01 -4.43 4.64
C ALA A 29 -7.85 -4.91 5.50
N ALA A 30 -8.20 -5.60 6.59
CA ALA A 30 -7.23 -6.29 7.40
C ALA A 30 -7.79 -7.65 7.83
N GLN A 31 -7.09 -8.72 7.51
CA GLN A 31 -7.56 -10.08 7.73
C GLN A 31 -6.48 -10.91 8.42
N SER A 32 -6.87 -11.58 9.51
CA SER A 32 -6.04 -12.57 10.19
C SER A 32 -6.54 -13.98 9.96
N TYR A 33 -5.60 -14.90 9.74
CA TYR A 33 -5.88 -16.32 9.54
C TYR A 33 -4.66 -17.16 9.90
N ARG A 34 -4.82 -18.48 9.94
CA ARG A 34 -3.71 -19.44 10.08
C ARG A 34 -3.59 -20.30 8.83
N LEU A 35 -2.34 -20.59 8.44
CA LEU A 35 -2.05 -21.56 7.39
C LEU A 35 -2.50 -22.96 7.83
N GLU A 36 -3.05 -23.75 6.90
CA GLU A 36 -3.57 -25.10 7.16
C GLU A 36 -2.48 -26.15 7.41
N GLY A 37 -1.21 -25.82 7.18
CA GLY A 37 -0.07 -26.70 7.45
C GLY A 37 0.45 -26.54 8.88
N ASP A 38 1.44 -25.68 9.04
CA ASP A 38 2.17 -25.46 10.30
C ASP A 38 1.41 -24.55 11.30
N GLY A 39 0.22 -24.07 10.94
CA GLY A 39 -0.56 -23.16 11.78
C GLY A 39 0.03 -21.76 11.89
N THR A 40 1.01 -21.41 11.04
CA THR A 40 1.66 -20.09 11.05
C THR A 40 0.59 -19.00 10.93
N PRO A 41 0.58 -18.03 11.87
CA PRO A 41 -0.40 -16.96 11.84
C PRO A 41 -0.04 -15.95 10.75
N VAL A 42 -1.07 -15.44 10.08
CA VAL A 42 -0.96 -14.48 8.98
C VAL A 42 -1.81 -13.26 9.31
N LEU A 43 -1.26 -12.07 9.07
CA LEU A 43 -2.01 -10.83 8.99
C LEU A 43 -1.76 -10.21 7.61
N LEU A 44 -2.82 -10.00 6.84
CA LEU A 44 -2.79 -9.19 5.63
C LEU A 44 -3.48 -7.86 5.93
N ALA A 45 -2.81 -6.74 5.67
CA ALA A 45 -3.35 -5.40 5.76
C ALA A 45 -3.16 -4.67 4.42
N LEU A 46 -4.23 -4.04 3.93
CA LEU A 46 -4.31 -3.36 2.66
C LEU A 46 -4.94 -1.98 2.88
N VAL A 47 -4.34 -0.94 2.31
CA VAL A 47 -4.90 0.41 2.20
C VAL A 47 -4.83 0.81 0.74
N ALA A 48 -5.92 1.37 0.22
CA ALA A 48 -6.03 1.81 -1.15
C ALA A 48 -6.77 3.15 -1.18
N ASP A 49 -6.23 4.11 -1.93
CA ASP A 49 -6.81 5.43 -2.15
C ASP A 49 -7.33 5.51 -3.58
N GLY A 50 -8.61 5.81 -3.73
CA GLY A 50 -9.29 5.86 -5.00
C GLY A 50 -8.93 7.12 -5.79
N ILE A 51 -8.56 6.92 -7.06
CA ILE A 51 -8.24 8.00 -7.99
C ILE A 51 -9.38 8.08 -8.99
N GLY A 52 -10.04 9.24 -9.06
CA GLY A 52 -11.08 9.47 -10.06
C GLY A 52 -11.91 10.73 -9.79
N GLY A 53 -12.85 10.98 -10.70
CA GLY A 53 -13.98 11.87 -10.44
C GLY A 53 -15.21 11.10 -9.96
N HIS A 54 -16.29 11.82 -9.66
CA HIS A 54 -17.58 11.23 -9.27
C HIS A 54 -17.50 10.02 -8.31
N LEU A 55 -18.03 8.86 -8.67
CA LEU A 55 -18.13 7.64 -7.85
C LEU A 55 -17.03 6.61 -8.18
N ALA A 56 -16.09 6.97 -9.06
CA ALA A 56 -15.25 5.99 -9.72
C ALA A 56 -14.06 5.56 -8.85
N GLY A 57 -13.50 6.47 -8.04
CA GLY A 57 -12.39 6.17 -7.13
C GLY A 57 -12.78 5.18 -6.02
N GLU A 58 -13.93 5.36 -5.37
CA GLU A 58 -14.47 4.42 -4.36
C GLU A 58 -14.59 3.00 -4.92
N VAL A 59 -15.06 2.88 -6.17
CA VAL A 59 -15.19 1.58 -6.84
C VAL A 59 -13.81 0.96 -7.09
N ALA A 60 -12.86 1.76 -7.58
CA ALA A 60 -11.52 1.29 -7.89
C ALA A 60 -10.73 0.83 -6.66
N SER A 61 -10.76 1.61 -5.56
CA SER A 61 -10.05 1.25 -4.32
C SER A 61 -10.65 0.01 -3.67
N LYS A 62 -11.98 -0.10 -3.63
CA LYS A 62 -12.67 -1.29 -3.16
C LYS A 62 -12.34 -2.53 -3.98
N MET A 63 -12.44 -2.45 -5.32
CA MET A 63 -12.10 -3.56 -6.21
C MET A 63 -10.64 -4.01 -6.02
N THR A 64 -9.72 -3.05 -5.89
CA THR A 64 -8.30 -3.32 -5.67
C THR A 64 -8.10 -4.18 -4.42
N VAL A 65 -8.65 -3.74 -3.29
CA VAL A 65 -8.54 -4.44 -2.00
C VAL A 65 -9.21 -5.81 -2.03
N GLU A 66 -10.43 -5.92 -2.57
CA GLU A 66 -11.19 -7.18 -2.61
C GLU A 66 -10.50 -8.25 -3.47
N VAL A 67 -9.98 -7.88 -4.64
CA VAL A 67 -9.26 -8.80 -5.53
C VAL A 67 -7.99 -9.30 -4.87
N ILE A 68 -7.19 -8.40 -4.29
CA ILE A 68 -5.92 -8.78 -3.64
C ILE A 68 -6.19 -9.65 -2.42
N LEU A 69 -7.15 -9.26 -1.57
CA LEU A 69 -7.55 -10.05 -0.41
C LEU A 69 -7.96 -11.47 -0.82
N SER A 70 -8.84 -11.59 -1.81
CA SER A 70 -9.32 -12.88 -2.32
C SER A 70 -8.18 -13.78 -2.84
N ARG A 71 -7.25 -13.20 -3.60
CA ARG A 71 -6.07 -13.92 -4.12
C ARG A 71 -5.12 -14.34 -3.00
N MET A 72 -4.85 -13.47 -2.03
CA MET A 72 -3.93 -13.76 -0.93
C MET A 72 -4.51 -14.76 0.08
N LEU A 73 -5.83 -14.83 0.19
CA LEU A 73 -6.54 -15.91 0.88
C LEU A 73 -6.33 -17.30 0.21
N ALA A 74 -5.82 -17.36 -1.02
CA ALA A 74 -5.37 -18.62 -1.61
C ALA A 74 -3.95 -19.04 -1.19
N PHE A 75 -3.21 -18.21 -0.44
CA PHE A 75 -1.85 -18.52 -0.02
C PHE A 75 -1.79 -19.75 0.90
N ARG A 76 -0.81 -20.64 0.66
CA ARG A 76 -0.64 -21.91 1.41
C ARG A 76 0.75 -22.08 2.02
N GLY A 77 1.58 -21.04 2.03
CA GLY A 77 2.96 -21.08 2.52
C GLY A 77 3.98 -20.94 1.39
N GLY A 78 5.26 -20.82 1.75
CA GLY A 78 6.35 -20.49 0.82
C GLY A 78 6.61 -18.99 0.73
N ASP A 79 7.19 -18.55 -0.39
CA ASP A 79 7.40 -17.12 -0.66
C ASP A 79 6.08 -16.46 -1.10
N PRO A 80 5.56 -15.47 -0.35
CA PRO A 80 4.32 -14.78 -0.72
C PRO A 80 4.48 -13.76 -1.85
N LEU A 81 5.70 -13.33 -2.18
CA LEU A 81 5.93 -12.22 -3.11
C LEU A 81 5.39 -12.47 -4.52
N PRO A 82 5.59 -13.65 -5.15
CA PRO A 82 5.02 -13.90 -6.48
C PRO A 82 3.50 -13.83 -6.50
N LEU A 83 2.85 -14.38 -5.46
CA LEU A 83 1.39 -14.34 -5.36
C LEU A 83 0.88 -12.92 -5.13
N LEU A 84 1.56 -12.14 -4.28
CA LEU A 84 1.21 -10.75 -4.03
C LEU A 84 1.38 -9.91 -5.31
N HIS A 85 2.49 -10.08 -6.02
CA HIS A 85 2.74 -9.44 -7.31
C HIS A 85 1.62 -9.76 -8.31
N ASP A 86 1.28 -11.03 -8.51
CA ASP A 86 0.24 -11.45 -9.44
C ASP A 86 -1.16 -10.97 -9.02
N ALA A 87 -1.43 -10.91 -7.71
CA ALA A 87 -2.68 -10.37 -7.19
C ALA A 87 -2.85 -8.88 -7.50
N ILE A 88 -1.76 -8.10 -7.44
CA ILE A 88 -1.73 -6.68 -7.78
C ILE A 88 -1.97 -6.48 -9.28
N LEU A 89 -1.30 -7.27 -10.13
CA LEU A 89 -1.52 -7.21 -11.57
C LEU A 89 -2.96 -7.58 -11.95
N GLU A 90 -3.52 -8.59 -11.28
CA GLU A 90 -4.90 -9.00 -11.49
C GLU A 90 -5.90 -7.90 -11.07
N ALA A 91 -5.69 -7.28 -9.91
CA ALA A 91 -6.49 -6.14 -9.49
C ALA A 91 -6.43 -5.00 -10.52
N SER A 92 -5.24 -4.68 -11.04
CA SER A 92 -5.10 -3.66 -12.08
C SER A 92 -5.84 -4.00 -13.37
N ARG A 93 -5.82 -5.28 -13.81
CA ARG A 93 -6.59 -5.71 -14.98
C ARG A 93 -8.09 -5.53 -14.76
N GLN A 94 -8.59 -5.94 -13.61
CA GLN A 94 -10.03 -5.86 -13.32
C GLN A 94 -10.52 -4.43 -13.17
N VAL A 95 -9.75 -3.56 -12.49
CA VAL A 95 -10.07 -2.12 -12.40
C VAL A 95 -10.07 -1.49 -13.78
N SER A 96 -9.03 -1.74 -14.61
CA SER A 96 -8.95 -1.20 -15.98
C SER A 96 -10.11 -1.69 -16.87
N GLN A 97 -10.48 -2.97 -16.76
CA GLN A 97 -11.62 -3.53 -17.48
C GLN A 97 -12.95 -2.87 -17.05
N ALA A 98 -13.15 -2.68 -15.74
CA ALA A 98 -14.35 -2.03 -15.23
C ALA A 98 -14.41 -0.54 -15.59
N ALA A 99 -13.25 0.14 -15.70
CA ALA A 99 -13.15 1.51 -16.16
C ALA A 99 -13.60 1.65 -17.62
N ARG A 100 -13.21 0.70 -18.48
CA ARG A 100 -13.57 0.66 -19.90
C ARG A 100 -15.02 0.23 -20.17
N ALA A 101 -15.68 -0.39 -19.19
CA ALA A 101 -17.02 -0.93 -19.35
C ALA A 101 -18.14 0.12 -19.23
N SER A 102 -17.86 1.30 -18.65
CA SER A 102 -18.85 2.39 -18.52
C SER A 102 -18.17 3.76 -18.57
N PRO A 103 -18.69 4.73 -19.34
CA PRO A 103 -18.18 6.11 -19.33
C PRO A 103 -18.15 6.75 -17.94
N GLU A 104 -19.06 6.36 -17.04
CA GLU A 104 -19.10 6.87 -15.66
C GLU A 104 -17.92 6.40 -14.79
N ARG A 105 -17.16 5.41 -15.27
CA ARG A 105 -15.99 4.83 -14.60
C ARG A 105 -14.69 5.09 -15.36
N GLU A 106 -14.76 5.87 -16.42
CA GLU A 106 -13.60 6.19 -17.25
C GLU A 106 -12.53 6.88 -16.39
N GLY A 107 -11.29 6.40 -16.52
CA GLY A 107 -10.14 6.93 -15.79
C GLY A 107 -10.09 6.60 -14.30
N MET A 108 -10.96 5.70 -13.79
CA MET A 108 -10.85 5.26 -12.40
C MET A 108 -9.57 4.47 -12.17
N GLY A 109 -8.94 4.71 -11.03
CA GLY A 109 -7.75 4.01 -10.59
C GLY A 109 -7.66 3.98 -9.08
N SER A 110 -6.61 3.38 -8.57
CA SER A 110 -6.38 3.33 -7.14
C SER A 110 -4.89 3.28 -6.83
N THR A 111 -4.50 3.72 -5.65
CA THR A 111 -3.23 3.34 -5.04
C THR A 111 -3.35 1.98 -4.35
N LEU A 112 -2.24 1.47 -3.82
CA LEU A 112 -2.18 0.33 -2.94
C LEU A 112 -0.94 0.41 -2.05
N ALA A 113 -1.14 0.37 -0.74
CA ALA A 113 -0.14 -0.02 0.24
C ALA A 113 -0.54 -1.37 0.87
N ALA A 114 0.31 -2.39 0.71
CA ALA A 114 0.05 -3.74 1.20
C ALA A 114 1.14 -4.21 2.17
N ALA A 115 0.74 -4.74 3.32
CA ALA A 115 1.60 -5.40 4.28
C ALA A 115 1.08 -6.80 4.61
N LEU A 116 1.94 -7.80 4.45
CA LEU A 116 1.69 -9.18 4.85
C LEU A 116 2.68 -9.56 5.96
N ILE A 117 2.17 -10.02 7.08
CA ILE A 117 2.97 -10.54 8.18
C ILE A 117 2.72 -12.04 8.28
N LEU A 118 3.74 -12.82 7.96
CA LEU A 118 3.74 -14.28 8.06
C LEU A 118 4.57 -14.69 9.29
N GLY A 119 3.90 -15.10 10.37
CA GLY A 119 4.55 -15.28 11.66
C GLY A 119 5.09 -13.95 12.18
N ASP A 120 6.43 -13.80 12.18
CA ASP A 120 7.16 -12.58 12.54
C ASP A 120 7.85 -11.91 11.33
N ARG A 121 7.54 -12.33 10.10
CA ARG A 121 8.18 -11.82 8.88
C ARG A 121 7.27 -10.85 8.14
N LEU A 122 7.77 -9.64 7.92
CA LEU A 122 7.09 -8.59 7.16
C LEU A 122 7.45 -8.68 5.68
N TYR A 123 6.40 -8.64 4.86
CA TYR A 123 6.47 -8.43 3.42
C TYR A 123 5.62 -7.22 3.05
N VAL A 124 6.10 -6.42 2.10
CA VAL A 124 5.40 -5.21 1.65
C VAL A 124 5.29 -5.15 0.14
N ALA A 125 4.24 -4.49 -0.35
CA ALA A 125 4.16 -4.06 -1.74
C ALA A 125 3.48 -2.69 -1.82
N ASN A 126 3.89 -1.87 -2.79
CA ASN A 126 3.31 -0.55 -3.02
C ASN A 126 3.02 -0.30 -4.51
N VAL A 127 1.91 0.38 -4.78
CA VAL A 127 1.61 1.01 -6.07
C VAL A 127 0.92 2.35 -5.80
N GLY A 128 1.64 3.46 -5.89
CA GLY A 128 1.10 4.80 -5.70
C GLY A 128 1.86 5.52 -4.59
N ASP A 129 1.18 6.43 -3.91
CA ASP A 129 1.71 7.28 -2.84
C ASP A 129 1.06 7.03 -1.48
N SER A 130 0.21 6.01 -1.36
CA SER A 130 -0.09 5.44 -0.05
C SER A 130 1.18 4.85 0.57
N ARG A 131 1.35 5.00 1.88
CA ARG A 131 2.61 4.76 2.56
C ARG A 131 2.53 3.67 3.59
N ILE A 132 3.66 3.00 3.79
CA ILE A 132 3.89 2.09 4.91
C ILE A 132 5.05 2.66 5.72
N TYR A 133 4.85 2.77 7.02
CA TYR A 133 5.88 3.18 7.97
C TYR A 133 6.18 2.06 8.96
N LEU A 134 7.45 1.91 9.33
CA LEU A 134 7.92 1.09 10.44
C LEU A 134 8.45 1.99 11.55
N LEU A 135 7.85 1.92 12.72
CA LEU A 135 8.37 2.49 13.95
C LEU A 135 9.15 1.41 14.72
N ARG A 136 10.45 1.59 14.83
CA ARG A 136 11.38 0.70 15.55
C ARG A 136 12.41 1.53 16.29
N ASP A 137 12.71 1.15 17.54
CA ASP A 137 13.74 1.80 18.37
C ASP A 137 13.58 3.33 18.46
N GLY A 138 12.33 3.81 18.55
CA GLY A 138 12.00 5.24 18.64
C GLY A 138 12.20 6.02 17.32
N ARG A 139 12.28 5.33 16.18
CA ARG A 139 12.40 5.95 14.86
C ARG A 139 11.27 5.50 13.95
N LEU A 140 10.46 6.45 13.51
CA LEU A 140 9.49 6.25 12.44
C LEU A 140 10.23 6.34 11.10
N ARG A 141 10.06 5.34 10.24
CA ARG A 141 10.66 5.32 8.90
C ARG A 141 9.65 4.88 7.87
N GLN A 142 9.44 5.69 6.84
CA GLN A 142 8.73 5.28 5.64
C GLN A 142 9.53 4.15 4.96
N VAL A 143 8.89 3.01 4.71
CA VAL A 143 9.52 1.83 4.09
C VAL A 143 9.14 1.66 2.62
N THR A 144 8.14 2.40 2.14
CA THR A 144 7.76 2.49 0.72
C THR A 144 8.29 3.75 0.08
N ILE A 145 8.36 3.79 -1.25
CA ILE A 145 8.64 5.02 -2.00
C ILE A 145 7.37 5.42 -2.75
N ASP A 146 7.04 6.70 -2.68
CA ASP A 146 5.88 7.24 -3.39
C ASP A 146 6.11 7.19 -4.90
N HIS A 147 5.10 6.75 -5.65
CA HIS A 147 5.16 6.74 -7.11
C HIS A 147 4.58 8.03 -7.70
N THR A 148 5.08 9.18 -7.25
CA THR A 148 4.67 10.51 -7.72
C THR A 148 5.71 11.12 -8.65
N TRP A 149 5.28 12.11 -9.43
CA TRP A 149 6.17 12.89 -10.30
C TRP A 149 7.30 13.54 -9.50
N VAL A 150 6.99 14.12 -8.33
CA VAL A 150 7.98 14.79 -7.48
C VAL A 150 9.00 13.81 -6.93
N GLN A 151 8.59 12.61 -6.54
CA GLN A 151 9.50 11.59 -6.03
C GLN A 151 10.46 11.08 -7.11
N GLU A 152 9.98 10.93 -8.35
CA GLU A 152 10.84 10.64 -9.50
C GLU A 152 11.80 11.80 -9.80
N ALA A 153 11.31 13.05 -9.78
CA ALA A 153 12.11 14.23 -10.03
C ALA A 153 13.26 14.37 -9.01
N ILE A 154 12.99 14.12 -7.73
CA ILE A 154 14.03 14.03 -6.69
C ILE A 154 15.03 12.92 -7.02
N ARG A 155 14.54 11.72 -7.34
CA ARG A 155 15.40 10.57 -7.65
C ARG A 155 16.37 10.85 -8.81
N TYR A 156 15.94 11.61 -9.80
CA TYR A 156 16.75 12.01 -10.96
C TYR A 156 17.53 13.33 -10.75
N ASN A 157 17.53 13.89 -9.53
CA ASN A 157 18.15 15.17 -9.19
C ASN A 157 17.65 16.35 -10.07
N ILE A 158 16.39 16.29 -10.52
CA ILE A 158 15.72 17.37 -11.26
C ILE A 158 15.26 18.46 -10.29
N ILE A 159 14.81 18.07 -9.11
CA ILE A 159 14.46 18.96 -7.99
C ILE A 159 15.05 18.42 -6.70
N THR A 160 15.20 19.29 -5.71
CA THR A 160 15.58 18.97 -4.33
C THR A 160 14.37 18.55 -3.50
N GLN A 161 14.62 17.96 -2.32
CA GLN A 161 13.54 17.56 -1.42
C GLN A 161 12.82 18.78 -0.82
N GLU A 162 13.53 19.90 -0.66
CA GLU A 162 12.97 21.19 -0.27
C GLU A 162 12.03 21.75 -1.34
N GLU A 163 12.41 21.68 -2.62
CA GLU A 163 11.59 22.15 -3.75
C GLU A 163 10.35 21.30 -4.00
N ALA A 164 10.37 20.03 -3.59
CA ALA A 164 9.20 19.17 -3.67
C ALA A 164 8.10 19.54 -2.66
N ARG A 165 8.45 20.22 -1.56
CA ARG A 165 7.47 20.62 -0.53
C ARG A 165 6.49 21.65 -1.09
N GLY A 166 5.21 21.30 -1.13
CA GLY A 166 4.17 22.17 -1.69
C GLY A 166 4.25 22.34 -3.21
N HIS A 167 4.97 21.46 -3.91
CA HIS A 167 5.08 21.51 -5.35
C HIS A 167 3.69 21.27 -6.00
N PRO A 168 3.27 22.05 -7.03
CA PRO A 168 1.94 21.92 -7.63
C PRO A 168 1.60 20.54 -8.21
N GLN A 169 2.62 19.71 -8.45
CA GLN A 169 2.51 18.36 -9.01
C GLN A 169 2.81 17.26 -7.97
N SER A 170 2.73 17.56 -6.66
CA SER A 170 2.95 16.59 -5.58
C SER A 170 2.05 15.36 -5.71
N HIS A 171 0.78 15.56 -6.06
CA HIS A 171 -0.24 14.49 -6.18
C HIS A 171 -0.27 13.83 -7.57
N VAL A 172 0.66 14.16 -8.48
CA VAL A 172 0.66 13.58 -9.82
C VAL A 172 1.27 12.18 -9.75
N LEU A 173 0.41 11.17 -9.73
CA LEU A 173 0.80 9.77 -9.71
C LEU A 173 1.40 9.31 -11.04
N ARG A 174 2.53 8.62 -10.94
CA ARG A 174 3.26 7.97 -12.04
C ARG A 174 2.93 6.49 -12.17
N ARG A 175 2.56 5.85 -11.06
CA ARG A 175 2.10 4.46 -11.03
C ARG A 175 0.84 4.37 -10.18
N HIS A 176 -0.18 3.74 -10.74
CA HIS A 176 -1.45 3.46 -10.06
C HIS A 176 -2.06 2.17 -10.62
N ILE A 177 -2.98 1.59 -9.86
CA ILE A 177 -3.80 0.44 -10.25
C ILE A 177 -4.88 0.91 -11.23
N GLY A 178 -5.13 0.15 -12.28
CA GLY A 178 -6.22 0.41 -13.23
C GLY A 178 -5.86 1.27 -14.43
N GLY A 179 -4.61 1.75 -14.52
CA GLY A 179 -4.11 2.50 -15.67
C GLY A 179 -4.08 1.69 -16.97
N ASP A 180 -3.77 2.36 -18.08
CA ASP A 180 -3.74 1.73 -19.41
C ASP A 180 -2.71 0.62 -19.55
N HIS A 181 -1.62 0.74 -18.81
CA HIS A 181 -0.56 -0.25 -18.71
C HIS A 181 -0.58 -0.86 -17.32
N LEU A 182 -0.22 -2.14 -17.23
CA LEU A 182 -0.04 -2.78 -15.94
C LEU A 182 1.07 -2.08 -15.16
N PRO A 183 0.84 -1.72 -13.88
CA PRO A 183 1.87 -1.14 -13.05
C PRO A 183 2.94 -2.20 -12.75
N GLU A 184 4.17 -1.76 -12.57
CA GLU A 184 5.21 -2.56 -11.93
C GLU A 184 5.00 -2.46 -10.40
N PRO A 185 4.58 -3.54 -9.71
CA PRO A 185 4.42 -3.52 -8.26
C PRO A 185 5.77 -3.30 -7.58
N ASP A 186 5.85 -2.34 -6.68
CA ASP A 186 7.08 -2.08 -5.95
C ASP A 186 7.18 -2.99 -4.73
N LEU A 187 8.14 -3.92 -4.78
CA LEU A 187 8.46 -4.86 -3.71
C LEU A 187 9.70 -4.41 -2.93
N ARG A 188 10.12 -3.15 -3.02
CA ARG A 188 11.21 -2.62 -2.21
C ARG A 188 10.72 -2.34 -0.79
N LEU A 189 11.46 -2.83 0.19
CA LEU A 189 11.28 -2.52 1.60
C LEU A 189 12.47 -1.68 2.06
N HIS A 190 12.29 -0.36 2.09
CA HIS A 190 13.38 0.56 2.38
C HIS A 190 13.69 0.65 3.88
N LEU A 191 14.93 0.28 4.26
CA LEU A 191 15.43 0.28 5.61
C LEU A 191 16.50 1.34 5.91
N ARG A 192 17.13 1.90 4.88
CA ARG A 192 18.29 2.80 5.04
C ARG A 192 18.34 3.82 3.92
N ASP A 193 18.75 5.04 4.26
CA ASP A 193 18.95 6.10 3.29
C ASP A 193 20.04 5.72 2.28
N GLY A 194 19.78 5.99 1.01
CA GLY A 194 20.72 5.71 -0.09
C GLY A 194 20.93 4.21 -0.39
N GLU A 195 20.11 3.31 0.14
CA GLU A 195 20.20 1.91 -0.24
C GLU A 195 19.77 1.69 -1.70
N THR A 196 20.39 0.71 -2.35
CA THR A 196 20.07 0.36 -3.74
C THR A 196 18.75 -0.41 -3.81
N ASP A 197 18.06 -0.33 -4.95
CA ASP A 197 16.80 -1.07 -5.19
C ASP A 197 16.96 -2.57 -4.89
N ALA A 198 18.07 -3.19 -5.30
CA ALA A 198 18.35 -4.60 -5.03
C ALA A 198 18.45 -4.92 -3.53
N LYS A 199 19.03 -4.02 -2.72
CA LYS A 199 19.09 -4.18 -1.26
C LYS A 199 17.72 -4.00 -0.62
N ALA A 200 16.94 -3.03 -1.10
CA ALA A 200 15.59 -2.81 -0.61
C ALA A 200 14.65 -3.99 -0.90
N VAL A 201 14.75 -4.63 -2.08
CA VAL A 201 14.02 -5.88 -2.37
C VAL A 201 14.52 -7.02 -1.47
N ALA A 202 15.83 -7.13 -1.23
CA ALA A 202 16.39 -8.17 -0.37
C ALA A 202 16.00 -8.02 1.12
N ASN A 203 15.44 -6.88 1.54
CA ASN A 203 14.92 -6.69 2.89
C ASN A 203 13.56 -7.36 3.12
N GLN A 204 12.90 -7.89 2.08
CA GLN A 204 11.64 -8.63 2.20
C GLN A 204 11.78 -9.83 3.15
N GLY A 205 10.70 -10.15 3.88
CA GLY A 205 10.74 -11.13 4.96
C GLY A 205 11.48 -10.62 6.20
N LEU A 206 11.57 -9.29 6.36
CA LEU A 206 12.16 -8.62 7.53
C LEU A 206 11.55 -9.18 8.81
N ARG A 207 12.40 -9.66 9.71
CA ARG A 207 11.96 -10.11 11.02
C ARG A 207 11.54 -8.92 11.88
N LEU A 208 10.27 -8.89 12.28
CA LEU A 208 9.71 -7.96 13.24
C LEU A 208 10.18 -8.32 14.66
N LYS A 209 10.37 -7.30 15.48
CA LYS A 209 10.78 -7.40 16.88
C LYS A 209 9.61 -6.96 17.77
N ALA A 210 9.64 -7.40 19.02
CA ALA A 210 8.72 -6.89 20.03
C ALA A 210 8.85 -5.36 20.13
N GLY A 211 7.72 -4.66 20.12
CA GLY A 211 7.67 -3.20 20.16
C GLY A 211 7.65 -2.51 18.79
N ASP A 212 7.94 -3.23 17.69
CA ASP A 212 7.75 -2.68 16.35
C ASP A 212 6.28 -2.32 16.11
N ARG A 213 6.05 -1.19 15.45
CA ARG A 213 4.73 -0.78 15.00
C ARG A 213 4.74 -0.50 13.51
N LEU A 214 3.70 -0.92 12.82
CA LEU A 214 3.48 -0.63 11.42
C LEU A 214 2.30 0.31 11.27
N LEU A 215 2.44 1.31 10.41
CA LEU A 215 1.36 2.20 10.01
C LEU A 215 1.22 2.12 8.49
N LEU A 216 0.00 1.90 8.03
CA LEU A 216 -0.38 2.01 6.62
C LEU A 216 -1.36 3.17 6.51
N CYS A 217 -1.17 4.07 5.54
CA CYS A 217 -2.02 5.25 5.36
C CYS A 217 -2.10 5.69 3.89
N SER A 218 -3.21 6.34 3.54
CA SER A 218 -3.36 7.18 2.34
C SER A 218 -2.63 8.52 2.50
N ASP A 219 -2.52 9.28 1.41
CA ASP A 219 -1.91 10.62 1.42
C ASP A 219 -2.71 11.62 2.28
N GLY A 220 -4.02 11.39 2.48
CA GLY A 220 -4.89 12.20 3.32
C GLY A 220 -4.43 12.34 4.78
N LEU A 221 -3.54 11.47 5.28
CA LEU A 221 -2.81 11.67 6.53
C LEU A 221 -1.54 12.51 6.31
N THR A 222 -0.67 12.07 5.41
CA THR A 222 0.70 12.59 5.27
C THR A 222 0.79 13.93 4.57
N ASP A 223 -0.27 14.36 3.90
CA ASP A 223 -0.43 15.72 3.37
C ASP A 223 -0.78 16.74 4.45
N MET A 224 -1.32 16.26 5.58
CA MET A 224 -1.82 17.10 6.67
C MET A 224 -0.93 17.08 7.92
N VAL A 225 -0.11 16.03 8.07
CA VAL A 225 0.66 15.74 9.28
C VAL A 225 2.07 15.32 8.90
N GLU A 226 3.08 15.97 9.46
CA GLU A 226 4.48 15.62 9.21
C GLU A 226 4.87 14.31 9.93
N ASP A 227 5.88 13.60 9.42
CA ASP A 227 6.38 12.35 10.02
C ASP A 227 6.72 12.49 11.52
N LEU A 228 7.23 13.65 11.96
CA LEU A 228 7.54 13.91 13.37
C LEU A 228 6.28 13.96 14.24
N GLU A 229 5.17 14.45 13.69
CA GLU A 229 3.88 14.48 14.37
C GLU A 229 3.22 13.09 14.39
N ILE A 230 3.39 12.29 13.33
CA ILE A 230 2.94 10.89 13.30
C ILE A 230 3.66 10.06 14.39
N TYR A 231 4.92 10.38 14.68
CA TYR A 231 5.69 9.70 15.71
C TYR A 231 5.24 10.00 17.15
N ARG A 232 4.68 11.19 17.41
CA ARG A 232 4.33 11.67 18.75
C ARG A 232 3.05 11.04 19.29
#